data_AF-A0A1B2BI44-F1
#
_entry.id   AF-A0A1B2BI44-F1
#
_cell.length_a   1.000
_cell.length_b   1.000
_cell.length_c   1.000
_cell.angle_alpha   90.00
_cell.angle_beta   90.00
_cell.angle_gamma   90.00
#
_symmetry.space_group_name_H-M   'P 1'
#
loop_
_entity.id
_entity.type
_entity.pdbx_description
1 polymer ?
#
loop_
_entity_poly.entity_id
_entity_poly.type
_entity_poly.pdbx_seq_one_letter_code
_entity_poly.pdbx_strand_id
1 'polypeptide(L)'
;EELTVEERNLLSVAYKNVIGARRASWRIISSIEQKEESRGNEDHVSVIRDYRSKIESELSNICDGILKLLDTRLIPAASSGDSKVFYLKMKGDYHRYLAEFKTGAERKEAAESTLAAYKSAQQDIANAELPPTHPIRLGLALNFS
;
A
#
# COMPACT_ATOMS: atom_id res chain seq x y z
N GLU A 1 -14.67 -17.01 -5.81
CA GLU A 1 -15.79 -16.25 -6.39
C GLU A 1 -15.31 -14.82 -6.58
N GLU A 2 -15.66 -14.20 -7.72
CA GLU A 2 -15.27 -12.82 -8.01
C GLU A 2 -16.13 -11.86 -7.19
N LEU A 3 -15.52 -10.81 -6.65
CA LEU A 3 -16.27 -9.78 -5.93
C LEU A 3 -17.01 -8.88 -6.93
N THR A 4 -18.25 -8.57 -6.57
CA THR A 4 -19.03 -7.51 -7.23
C THR A 4 -18.32 -6.16 -7.10
N VAL A 5 -18.73 -5.19 -7.93
CA VAL A 5 -18.18 -3.83 -7.87
C VAL A 5 -18.38 -3.20 -6.49
N GLU A 6 -19.54 -3.43 -5.87
CA GLU A 6 -19.85 -2.91 -4.54
C GLU A 6 -18.95 -3.52 -3.45
N GLU A 7 -18.83 -4.86 -3.42
CA GLU A 7 -17.96 -5.55 -2.47
C GLU A 7 -16.48 -5.15 -2.61
N ARG A 8 -16.01 -5.00 -3.85
CA ARG A 8 -14.65 -4.54 -4.15
C ARG A 8 -14.40 -3.13 -3.63
N ASN A 9 -15.37 -2.23 -3.82
CA ASN A 9 -15.27 -0.86 -3.31
C ASN A 9 -15.31 -0.83 -1.77
N LEU A 10 -16.19 -1.61 -1.14
CA LEU A 10 -16.26 -1.74 0.31
C LEU A 10 -14.94 -2.24 0.91
N LEU A 11 -14.36 -3.30 0.31
CA LEU A 11 -13.05 -3.83 0.72
C LEU A 11 -11.96 -2.74 0.64
N SER A 12 -11.91 -2.01 -0.48
CA SER A 12 -10.92 -0.96 -0.69
C SER A 12 -11.04 0.18 0.30
N VAL A 13 -12.26 0.67 0.53
CA VAL A 13 -12.54 1.74 1.51
C VAL A 13 -12.18 1.30 2.92
N ALA A 14 -12.56 0.09 3.32
CA ALA A 14 -12.27 -0.44 4.64
C ALA A 14 -10.75 -0.46 4.92
N TYR A 15 -9.97 -1.10 4.04
CA TYR A 15 -8.52 -1.18 4.24
C TYR A 15 -7.84 0.19 4.11
N LYS A 16 -8.29 1.06 3.18
CA LYS A 16 -7.75 2.42 3.03
C LYS A 16 -7.90 3.25 4.31
N ASN A 17 -9.04 3.15 4.99
CA ASN A 17 -9.28 3.87 6.24
C ASN A 17 -8.38 3.35 7.38
N VAL A 18 -8.29 2.03 7.53
CA VAL A 18 -7.46 1.41 8.57
C VAL A 18 -5.98 1.73 8.38
N ILE A 19 -5.45 1.54 7.16
CA ILE A 19 -4.03 1.84 6.87
C ILE A 19 -3.76 3.36 6.92
N GLY A 20 -4.72 4.19 6.53
CA GLY A 20 -4.62 5.64 6.56
C GLY A 20 -4.38 6.18 7.97
N ALA A 21 -5.14 5.69 8.95
CA ALA A 21 -4.99 6.04 10.35
C ALA A 21 -3.59 5.68 10.87
N ARG A 22 -3.13 4.44 10.63
CA ARG A 22 -1.81 3.98 11.09
C ARG A 22 -0.65 4.70 10.42
N ARG A 23 -0.76 5.02 9.12
CA ARG A 23 0.25 5.82 8.41
C ARG A 23 0.34 7.24 8.95
N ALA A 24 -0.79 7.86 9.30
CA ALA A 24 -0.79 9.16 9.94
C ALA A 24 -0.10 9.12 11.32
N SER A 25 -0.45 8.12 12.15
CA SER A 25 0.22 7.90 13.45
C SER A 25 1.72 7.69 13.29
N TRP A 26 2.15 6.86 12.33
CA TRP A 26 3.56 6.62 12.07
C TRP A 26 4.31 7.92 11.70
N ARG A 27 3.77 8.74 10.79
CA ARG A 27 4.40 10.03 10.44
C ARG A 27 4.57 10.97 11.62
N ILE A 28 3.54 11.05 12.47
CA ILE A 28 3.58 11.89 13.67
C ILE A 28 4.68 11.41 14.62
N ILE A 29 4.73 10.11 14.91
CA ILE A 29 5.72 9.53 15.81
C ILE A 29 7.13 9.66 15.24
N SER A 30 7.35 9.38 13.96
CA SER A 30 8.65 9.57 13.30
C SER A 30 9.12 11.03 13.35
N SER A 31 8.20 12.00 13.21
CA SER A 31 8.53 13.43 13.35
C SER A 31 8.90 13.81 14.79
N ILE A 32 8.24 13.22 15.79
CA ILE A 32 8.58 13.42 17.20
C ILE A 32 9.94 12.79 17.52
N GLU A 33 10.22 11.59 17.02
CA GLU A 33 11.53 10.92 17.19
C GLU A 33 12.67 11.82 16.67
N GLN A 34 12.57 12.31 15.43
CA GLN A 34 13.56 13.20 14.84
C GLN A 34 13.76 14.49 15.65
N LYS A 35 12.67 15.05 16.19
CA LYS A 35 12.74 16.27 17.00
C LYS A 35 13.44 16.04 18.34
N GLU A 36 13.14 14.93 19.03
CA GLU A 36 13.79 14.60 20.29
C GLU A 36 15.24 14.16 20.10
N GLU A 37 15.56 13.50 19.00
CA GLU A 37 16.93 13.15 18.60
C GLU A 37 17.77 14.41 18.37
N SER A 38 17.22 15.44 17.71
CA SER A 38 17.89 16.74 17.53
C SER A 38 18.16 17.50 18.83
N ARG A 39 17.46 17.15 19.92
CA ARG A 39 17.61 17.74 21.26
C ARG A 39 18.56 16.95 22.17
N GLY A 40 19.01 15.77 21.74
CA GLY A 40 19.87 14.89 22.54
C GLY A 40 19.15 14.16 23.69
N ASN A 41 17.82 14.04 23.62
CA ASN A 41 17.02 13.38 24.67
C ASN A 41 16.99 11.85 24.47
N GLU A 42 18.13 11.18 24.67
CA GLU A 42 18.32 9.76 24.34
C GLU A 42 17.29 8.81 24.99
N ASP A 43 16.92 9.05 26.27
CA ASP A 43 15.92 8.25 26.97
C ASP A 43 14.53 8.34 26.31
N HIS A 44 14.12 9.55 25.92
CA HIS A 44 12.85 9.75 25.20
C HIS A 44 12.90 9.11 23.82
N VAL A 45 14.01 9.28 23.10
CA VAL A 45 14.20 8.71 21.76
C VAL A 45 14.05 7.18 21.80
N SER A 46 14.61 6.51 22.81
CA SER A 46 14.46 5.06 22.97
C SER A 46 12.99 4.65 23.08
N VAL A 47 12.22 5.31 23.96
CA VAL A 47 10.79 4.99 24.16
C VAL A 47 9.96 5.29 22.91
N ILE A 48 10.24 6.40 22.23
CA ILE A 48 9.55 6.79 20.99
C ILE A 48 9.83 5.77 19.88
N ARG A 49 11.09 5.31 19.76
CA ARG A 49 11.51 4.32 18.78
C ARG A 49 10.79 2.99 18.98
N ASP A 50 10.70 2.50 20.22
CA ASP A 50 9.96 1.28 20.54
C ASP A 50 8.48 1.38 20.14
N TYR A 51 7.88 2.56 20.37
CA TYR A 51 6.49 2.79 19.97
C TYR A 51 6.35 2.89 18.44
N ARG A 52 7.30 3.53 17.74
CA ARG A 52 7.33 3.54 16.27
C ARG A 52 7.40 2.11 15.71
N SER A 53 8.26 1.26 16.25
CA SER A 53 8.40 -0.13 15.80
C SER A 53 7.13 -0.96 16.01
N LYS A 54 6.35 -0.69 17.06
CA LYS A 54 5.01 -1.29 17.23
C LYS A 54 4.05 -0.87 16.10
N ILE A 55 4.02 0.42 15.76
CA ILE A 55 3.18 0.92 14.66
C ILE A 55 3.63 0.33 13.32
N GLU A 56 4.93 0.21 13.07
CA GLU A 56 5.47 -0.41 11.85
C GLU A 56 5.11 -1.88 11.73
N SER A 57 5.06 -2.60 12.85
CA SER A 57 4.62 -3.99 12.90
C SER A 57 3.13 -4.10 12.56
N GLU A 58 2.28 -3.22 13.11
CA GLU A 58 0.85 -3.16 12.76
C GLU A 58 0.64 -2.81 11.27
N LEU A 59 1.38 -1.82 10.74
CA LEU A 59 1.35 -1.46 9.32
C LEU A 59 1.74 -2.64 8.44
N SER A 60 2.81 -3.35 8.79
CA SER A 60 3.28 -4.53 8.06
C SER A 60 2.19 -5.61 8.06
N ASN A 61 1.61 -5.93 9.21
CA ASN A 61 0.55 -6.93 9.32
C ASN A 61 -0.70 -6.58 8.49
N ILE A 62 -1.10 -5.31 8.45
CA ILE A 62 -2.24 -4.87 7.63
C ILE A 62 -1.92 -5.04 6.15
N CYS A 63 -0.73 -4.60 5.71
CA CYS A 63 -0.26 -4.75 4.33
C CYS A 63 -0.16 -6.23 3.93
N ASP A 64 0.46 -7.07 4.74
CA ASP A 64 0.65 -8.50 4.45
C ASP A 64 -0.69 -9.23 4.36
N GLY A 65 -1.65 -8.87 5.22
CA GLY A 65 -3.01 -9.42 5.19
C GLY A 65 -3.72 -9.18 3.86
N ILE A 66 -3.70 -7.94 3.36
CA ILE A 66 -4.34 -7.60 2.08
C ILE A 66 -3.55 -8.11 0.87
N LEU A 67 -2.21 -8.05 0.90
CA LEU A 67 -1.36 -8.58 -0.16
C LEU A 67 -1.58 -10.08 -0.34
N LYS A 68 -1.65 -10.83 0.77
CA LYS A 68 -1.98 -12.26 0.75
C LYS A 68 -3.37 -12.51 0.17
N LEU A 69 -4.38 -11.73 0.56
CA LEU A 69 -5.74 -11.86 0.03
C LEU A 69 -5.79 -11.59 -1.48
N LEU A 70 -5.06 -10.57 -1.94
CA LEU A 70 -4.95 -10.21 -3.35
C LEU A 70 -4.34 -11.36 -4.16
N ASP A 71 -3.19 -11.87 -3.72
CA ASP A 71 -2.43 -12.90 -4.45
C ASP A 71 -3.11 -14.27 -4.45
N THR A 72 -3.73 -14.65 -3.34
CA THR A 72 -4.29 -16.01 -3.19
C THR A 72 -5.73 -16.13 -3.67
N ARG A 73 -6.49 -15.04 -3.71
CA ARG A 73 -7.95 -15.09 -3.98
C ARG A 73 -8.39 -14.09 -5.03
N LEU A 74 -8.11 -12.80 -4.85
CA LEU A 74 -8.80 -11.75 -5.62
C LEU A 74 -8.25 -11.59 -7.04
N ILE A 75 -6.91 -11.55 -7.21
CA ILE A 75 -6.29 -11.46 -8.53
C ILE A 75 -6.59 -12.73 -9.36
N PRO A 76 -6.45 -13.96 -8.82
CA PRO A 76 -6.78 -15.17 -9.57
C PRO A 76 -8.26 -15.31 -9.93
N ALA A 77 -9.17 -14.77 -9.12
CA ALA A 77 -10.61 -14.82 -9.38
C ALA A 77 -11.12 -13.69 -10.29
N ALA A 78 -10.29 -12.69 -10.60
CA ALA A 78 -10.67 -11.54 -11.41
C ALA A 78 -10.83 -11.94 -12.89
N SER A 79 -12.02 -11.76 -13.45
CA SER A 79 -12.32 -12.14 -14.83
C SER A 79 -12.21 -10.96 -15.81
N SER A 80 -12.56 -9.75 -15.38
CA SER A 80 -12.57 -8.54 -16.21
C SER A 80 -11.29 -7.71 -16.08
N GLY A 81 -10.97 -6.93 -17.12
CA GLY A 81 -9.86 -5.97 -17.08
C GLY A 81 -9.99 -4.97 -15.93
N ASP A 82 -11.20 -4.48 -15.67
CA ASP A 82 -11.48 -3.59 -14.55
C ASP A 82 -11.12 -4.19 -13.20
N SER A 83 -11.51 -5.45 -12.94
CA SER A 83 -11.22 -6.10 -11.67
C SER A 83 -9.74 -6.40 -11.50
N LYS A 84 -9.07 -6.86 -12.56
CA LYS A 84 -7.62 -7.09 -12.54
C LYS A 84 -6.82 -5.80 -12.31
N VAL A 85 -7.10 -4.73 -13.05
CA VAL A 85 -6.41 -3.44 -12.87
C VAL A 85 -6.66 -2.89 -11.47
N PHE A 86 -7.89 -3.00 -10.96
CA PHE A 86 -8.20 -2.55 -9.60
C PHE A 86 -7.35 -3.28 -8.55
N TYR A 87 -7.28 -4.61 -8.62
CA TYR A 87 -6.52 -5.41 -7.64
C TYR A 87 -5.01 -5.24 -7.78
N LEU A 88 -4.48 -5.16 -9.00
CA LEU A 88 -3.06 -4.92 -9.23
C LEU A 88 -2.64 -3.51 -8.78
N LYS A 89 -3.48 -2.50 -9.03
CA LYS A 89 -3.30 -1.15 -8.47
C LYS A 89 -3.29 -1.21 -6.93
N MET A 90 -4.24 -1.90 -6.32
CA MET A 90 -4.30 -2.05 -4.88
C MET A 90 -3.04 -2.74 -4.33
N LYS A 91 -2.55 -3.80 -5.00
CA LYS A 91 -1.29 -4.46 -4.68
C LYS A 91 -0.11 -3.48 -4.69
N GLY A 92 0.00 -2.67 -5.74
CA GLY A 92 1.01 -1.62 -5.84
C GLY A 92 0.92 -0.59 -4.71
N ASP A 93 -0.29 -0.14 -4.36
CA ASP A 93 -0.53 0.79 -3.25
C ASP A 93 -0.03 0.24 -1.90
N TYR A 94 -0.26 -1.05 -1.58
CA TYR A 94 0.18 -1.65 -0.31
C TYR A 94 1.68 -1.93 -0.26
N HIS A 95 2.31 -2.36 -1.36
CA HIS A 95 3.77 -2.43 -1.42
C HIS A 95 4.40 -1.04 -1.28
N ARG A 96 3.78 -0.02 -1.86
CA ARG A 96 4.25 1.36 -1.72
C ARG A 96 4.20 1.83 -0.28
N TYR A 97 3.13 1.47 0.46
CA TYR A 97 3.04 1.77 1.89
C TYR A 97 4.13 1.07 2.71
N LEU A 98 4.47 -0.19 2.38
CA LEU A 98 5.62 -0.87 3.01
C LEU A 98 6.92 -0.11 2.75
N ALA A 99 7.14 0.35 1.52
CA ALA A 99 8.34 1.11 1.15
C ALA A 99 8.47 2.48 1.83
N GLU A 100 7.39 3.03 2.44
CA GLU A 100 7.43 4.31 3.17
C GLU A 100 8.24 4.21 4.47
N PHE A 101 8.22 3.05 5.15
CA PHE A 101 8.82 2.89 6.48
C PHE A 101 9.86 1.77 6.57
N LYS A 102 9.86 0.80 5.65
CA LYS A 102 10.90 -0.22 5.58
C LYS A 102 12.26 0.40 5.22
N THR A 103 13.34 -0.29 5.59
CA THR A 103 14.72 0.17 5.33
C THR A 103 15.54 -0.91 4.62
N GLY A 104 16.72 -0.54 4.11
CA GLY A 104 17.66 -1.48 3.50
C GLY A 104 17.06 -2.33 2.37
N ALA A 105 17.27 -3.65 2.44
CA ALA A 105 16.81 -4.60 1.44
C ALA A 105 15.28 -4.69 1.35
N GLU A 106 14.58 -4.66 2.49
CA GLU A 106 13.11 -4.72 2.51
C GLU A 106 12.47 -3.53 1.79
N ARG A 107 13.05 -2.33 1.93
CA ARG A 107 12.59 -1.15 1.19
C ARG A 107 12.74 -1.32 -0.31
N LYS A 108 13.89 -1.88 -0.74
CA LYS A 108 14.19 -2.12 -2.15
C LYS A 108 13.20 -3.13 -2.74
N GLU A 109 12.98 -4.24 -2.06
CA GLU A 109 12.02 -5.27 -2.47
C GLU A 109 10.59 -4.73 -2.55
N ALA A 110 10.16 -3.93 -1.57
CA ALA A 110 8.85 -3.28 -1.60
C ALA A 110 8.71 -2.29 -2.77
N ALA A 111 9.77 -1.53 -3.09
CA ALA A 111 9.78 -0.61 -4.22
C ALA A 111 9.74 -1.35 -5.57
N GLU A 112 10.50 -2.44 -5.72
CA GLU A 112 10.48 -3.29 -6.91
C GLU A 112 9.12 -3.95 -7.10
N SER A 113 8.51 -4.44 -6.02
CA SER A 113 7.17 -5.03 -6.03
C SER A 113 6.08 -4.00 -6.37
N THR A 114 6.22 -2.76 -5.88
CA THR A 114 5.34 -1.64 -6.24
C THR A 114 5.41 -1.39 -7.74
N LEU A 115 6.62 -1.27 -8.28
CA LEU A 115 6.86 -1.01 -9.70
C LEU A 115 6.31 -2.14 -10.57
N ALA A 116 6.54 -3.40 -10.19
CA ALA A 116 6.04 -4.56 -10.91
C ALA A 116 4.50 -4.58 -10.96
N ALA A 117 3.83 -4.36 -9.81
CA ALA A 117 2.38 -4.37 -9.74
C ALA A 117 1.74 -3.26 -10.58
N TYR A 118 2.27 -2.04 -10.53
CA TYR A 118 1.76 -0.93 -11.34
C TYR A 118 2.05 -1.10 -12.84
N LYS A 119 3.23 -1.62 -13.20
CA LYS A 119 3.54 -1.94 -14.60
C LYS A 119 2.58 -2.99 -15.15
N SER A 120 2.35 -4.08 -14.43
CA SER A 120 1.38 -5.09 -14.86
C SER A 120 -0.03 -4.54 -14.96
N ALA A 121 -0.46 -3.68 -14.02
CA ALA A 121 -1.75 -3.02 -14.11
C ALA A 121 -1.85 -2.13 -15.38
N GLN A 122 -0.79 -1.38 -15.69
CA GLN A 122 -0.82 -0.37 -16.75
C GLN A 122 -0.57 -0.95 -18.14
N GLN A 123 0.50 -1.74 -18.30
CA GLN A 123 0.96 -2.26 -19.58
C GLN A 123 0.12 -3.45 -20.04
N ASP A 124 -0.15 -4.41 -19.14
CA ASP A 124 -0.73 -5.68 -19.55
C ASP A 124 -2.25 -5.59 -19.74
N ILE A 125 -2.91 -4.63 -19.08
CA ILE A 125 -4.38 -4.58 -19.02
C ILE A 125 -4.91 -3.18 -19.31
N ALA A 126 -4.53 -2.15 -18.56
CA ALA A 126 -5.17 -0.83 -18.70
C ALA A 126 -4.94 -0.17 -20.07
N ASN A 127 -3.77 -0.38 -20.69
CA ASN A 127 -3.49 0.16 -22.02
C ASN A 127 -4.23 -0.59 -23.14
N ALA A 128 -4.51 -1.89 -22.96
CA ALA A 128 -5.15 -2.73 -23.96
C ALA A 128 -6.69 -2.73 -23.84
N GLU A 129 -7.21 -2.70 -22.61
CA GLU A 129 -8.62 -2.97 -22.33
C GLU A 129 -9.42 -1.73 -21.88
N LEU A 130 -8.74 -0.65 -21.42
CA LEU A 130 -9.42 0.53 -20.85
C LEU A 130 -9.19 1.80 -21.68
N PRO A 131 -10.22 2.61 -21.97
CA PRO A 131 -10.03 3.88 -22.67
C PRO A 131 -9.18 4.86 -21.84
N PRO A 132 -8.47 5.81 -22.47
CA PRO A 132 -7.62 6.78 -21.77
C PRO A 132 -8.35 7.62 -20.71
N THR A 133 -9.67 7.81 -20.85
CA THR A 133 -10.52 8.56 -19.91
C THR A 133 -11.10 7.70 -18.79
N HIS A 134 -10.79 6.40 -18.73
CA HIS A 134 -11.36 5.49 -17.73
C HIS A 134 -10.90 5.86 -16.31
N PRO A 135 -11.81 6.01 -15.32
CA PRO A 135 -11.45 6.45 -13.96
C PRO A 135 -10.39 5.58 -13.27
N ILE A 136 -10.44 4.26 -13.48
CA ILE A 136 -9.44 3.33 -12.91
C ILE A 136 -8.06 3.56 -13.54
N ARG A 137 -7.99 3.81 -14.86
CA ARG A 137 -6.75 4.08 -15.58
C ARG A 137 -6.13 5.41 -15.14
N LEU A 138 -6.95 6.44 -14.97
CA LEU A 138 -6.52 7.73 -14.44
C LEU A 138 -6.01 7.61 -13.00
N GLY A 139 -6.74 6.88 -12.14
CA GLY A 139 -6.32 6.63 -10.76
C GLY A 139 -5.04 5.80 -10.64
N LEU A 140 -4.81 4.88 -11.57
CA LEU A 140 -3.54 4.13 -11.66
C LEU A 140 -2.39 5.07 -12.04
N ALA A 141 -2.57 5.90 -13.07
CA ALA A 141 -1.54 6.84 -13.51
C ALA A 141 -1.15 7.84 -12.41
N LEU A 142 -2.14 8.36 -11.66
CA LEU A 142 -1.90 9.24 -10.52
C LEU A 142 -1.11 8.57 -9.38
N ASN A 143 -1.33 7.28 -9.14
CA ASN A 143 -0.67 6.57 -8.05
C ASN A 143 0.71 6.01 -8.42
N PHE A 144 1.00 5.94 -9.72
CA PHE A 144 2.27 5.45 -10.25
C PHE A 144 3.27 6.58 -10.56
N SER A 145 2.79 7.82 -10.73
CA SER A 145 3.65 9.02 -10.79
C SER A 145 4.38 9.24 -9.47
#